data_AF-A0A7C3R6P9-F1
#
_entry.id   AF-A0A7C3R6P9-F1
#
_cell.length_a   1.000
_cell.length_b   1.000
_cell.length_c   1.000
_cell.angle_alpha   90.00
_cell.angle_beta   90.00
_cell.angle_gamma   90.00
#
_symmetry.space_group_name_H-M   'P 1'
#
loop_
_entity.id
_entity.type
_entity.pdbx_description
1 polymer ?
#
loop_
_entity_poly.entity_id
_entity_poly.type
_entity_poly.pdbx_seq_one_letter_code
_entity_poly.pdbx_strand_id
1 'polypeptide(L)'
;MSKKLIVGIDPGKTSALAILNLNGELEAILTLKNAGTEQWIKVIKSHGKAIIIAADVNPPSKKVKKVSSSLGAKLYCPKYSLTHKEKEMLTKKFEELISNKHERSALAASIKAYKTYKNFISRIKQRTENYEEVFEKLLFKKVENLKEALKVIS
;
A
#
# COMPACT_ATOMS: atom_id res chain seq x y z
N MET A 1 2.86 -15.34 11.23
CA MET A 1 3.35 -14.65 10.01
C MET A 1 3.13 -13.15 10.16
N SER A 2 3.97 -12.30 9.57
CA SER A 2 3.75 -10.85 9.57
C SER A 2 2.65 -10.45 8.58
N LYS A 3 1.67 -9.67 9.03
CA LYS A 3 0.59 -9.10 8.22
C LYS A 3 1.12 -8.40 6.98
N LYS A 4 0.54 -8.65 5.80
CA LYS A 4 0.94 -7.98 4.55
C LYS A 4 0.19 -6.67 4.37
N LEU A 5 0.92 -5.62 3.96
CA LEU A 5 0.40 -4.26 3.94
C LEU A 5 0.54 -3.59 2.58
N ILE A 6 -0.41 -2.67 2.32
CA ILE A 6 -0.38 -1.68 1.26
C ILE A 6 -0.20 -0.32 1.93
N VAL A 7 0.91 0.36 1.63
CA VAL A 7 1.26 1.61 2.31
C VAL A 7 1.30 2.75 1.29
N GLY A 8 0.48 3.77 1.50
CA GLY A 8 0.53 5.02 0.75
C GLY A 8 1.46 6.02 1.43
N ILE A 9 2.27 6.72 0.64
CA ILE A 9 3.24 7.70 1.14
C ILE A 9 3.03 9.03 0.43
N ASP A 10 2.75 10.08 1.22
CA ASP A 10 2.86 11.47 0.79
C ASP A 10 4.18 12.07 1.31
N PRO A 11 5.18 12.29 0.46
CA PRO A 11 6.51 12.74 0.88
C PRO A 11 6.57 14.27 1.03
N GLY A 12 7.27 14.78 2.05
CA GLY A 12 7.44 16.23 2.23
C GLY A 12 8.14 16.60 3.54
N LYS A 13 8.17 17.90 3.88
CA LYS A 13 8.54 18.35 5.23
C LYS A 13 7.52 17.86 6.27
N THR A 14 6.25 17.88 5.88
CA THR A 14 5.16 17.17 6.56
C THR A 14 4.80 16.01 5.65
N SER A 15 5.28 14.82 6.01
CA SER A 15 4.97 13.59 5.29
C SER A 15 3.80 12.87 5.94
N ALA A 16 3.09 12.06 5.18
CA ALA A 16 2.06 11.18 5.71
C ALA A 16 2.20 9.75 5.22
N LEU A 17 1.83 8.81 6.08
CA LEU A 17 1.74 7.39 5.80
C LEU A 17 0.30 6.93 6.03
N ALA A 18 -0.24 6.15 5.11
CA ALA A 18 -1.52 5.47 5.27
C ALA A 18 -1.35 3.98 5.02
N ILE A 19 -1.66 3.16 6.02
CA ILE A 19 -1.41 1.73 6.03
C ILE A 19 -2.74 1.00 5.92
N LEU A 20 -2.90 0.23 4.84
CA LEU A 20 -4.02 -0.68 4.66
C LEU A 20 -3.55 -2.12 4.74
N ASN A 21 -4.43 -3.01 5.21
CA ASN A 21 -4.25 -4.44 5.04
C ASN A 21 -4.80 -4.92 3.67
N LEU A 22 -4.70 -6.23 3.39
CA LEU A 22 -5.21 -6.81 2.14
C LEU A 22 -6.73 -7.00 2.09
N ASN A 23 -7.46 -6.65 3.15
CA ASN A 23 -8.92 -6.47 3.13
C ASN A 23 -9.32 -5.07 2.67
N GLY A 24 -8.40 -4.11 2.67
CA GLY A 24 -8.66 -2.70 2.41
C GLY A 24 -9.11 -1.92 3.64
N GLU A 25 -8.90 -2.49 4.84
CA GLU A 25 -9.17 -1.83 6.12
C GLU A 25 -7.99 -0.94 6.49
N LEU A 26 -8.28 0.23 7.07
CA LEU A 26 -7.28 1.19 7.50
C LEU A 26 -6.70 0.79 8.85
N GLU A 27 -5.41 0.46 8.87
CA GLU A 27 -4.68 0.06 10.08
C GLU A 27 -4.10 1.27 10.81
N ALA A 28 -3.60 2.25 10.05
CA ALA A 28 -3.02 3.46 10.60
C ALA A 28 -2.98 4.57 9.55
N ILE A 29 -3.12 5.81 10.01
CA ILE A 29 -2.82 7.02 9.27
C ILE A 29 -1.97 7.92 10.17
N LEU A 30 -0.83 8.38 9.66
CA LEU A 30 0.19 9.03 10.47
C LEU A 30 0.76 10.22 9.73
N THR A 31 0.82 11.37 10.40
CA THR A 31 1.60 12.52 9.97
C THR A 31 2.97 12.51 10.65
N LEU A 32 4.04 12.66 9.86
CA LEU A 32 5.42 12.68 10.33
C LEU A 32 6.12 13.95 9.83
N LYS A 33 6.52 14.82 10.77
CA LYS A 33 7.26 16.06 10.48
C LYS A 33 8.76 15.79 10.42
N ASN A 34 9.43 16.36 9.42
CA ASN A 34 10.88 16.25 9.18
C ASN A 34 11.39 14.79 9.11
N ALA A 35 10.53 13.84 8.78
CA ALA A 35 10.88 12.44 8.74
C ALA A 35 11.63 12.06 7.45
N GLY A 36 12.72 11.31 7.63
CA GLY A 36 13.47 10.70 6.54
C GLY A 36 12.92 9.32 6.14
N THR A 37 13.48 8.76 5.07
CA THR A 37 13.08 7.43 4.57
C THR A 37 13.28 6.32 5.60
N GLU A 38 14.30 6.42 6.45
CA GLU A 38 14.58 5.44 7.51
C GLU A 38 13.48 5.40 8.57
N GLN A 39 12.98 6.57 8.98
CA GLN A 39 11.88 6.66 9.93
C GLN A 39 10.59 6.09 9.32
N TRP A 40 10.31 6.38 8.04
CA TRP A 40 9.16 5.77 7.35
C TRP A 40 9.27 4.24 7.32
N ILE A 41 10.45 3.71 6.98
CA ILE A 41 10.71 2.25 6.97
C ILE A 41 10.50 1.65 8.36
N LYS A 42 11.01 2.29 9.42
CA LYS A 42 10.86 1.82 10.80
C LYS A 42 9.39 1.73 11.21
N VAL A 43 8.62 2.79 10.94
CA VAL A 43 7.18 2.85 11.21
C VAL A 43 6.46 1.76 10.41
N ILE A 44 6.70 1.65 9.11
CA ILE A 44 6.05 0.63 8.28
C ILE A 44 6.31 -0.78 8.82
N LYS A 45 7.56 -1.08 9.20
CA LYS A 45 7.95 -2.38 9.76
C LYS A 45 7.29 -2.68 11.11
N SER A 46 6.97 -1.67 11.94
CA SER A 46 6.28 -1.90 13.20
C SER A 46 4.82 -2.30 13.03
N HIS A 47 4.21 -2.01 11.87
CA HIS A 47 2.84 -2.45 11.56
C HIS A 47 2.78 -3.79 10.81
N GLY A 48 3.84 -4.17 10.10
CA GLY A 48 3.89 -5.42 9.34
C GLY A 48 4.81 -5.37 8.14
N LYS A 49 4.58 -6.25 7.17
CA LYS A 49 5.37 -6.34 5.94
C LYS A 49 4.66 -5.59 4.81
N ALA A 50 5.15 -4.41 4.46
CA ALA A 50 4.69 -3.74 3.25
C ALA A 50 5.11 -4.52 2.01
N ILE A 51 4.12 -4.98 1.25
CA ILE A 51 4.33 -5.64 -0.04
C ILE A 51 4.03 -4.70 -1.21
N ILE A 52 3.27 -3.63 -0.96
CA ILE A 52 3.00 -2.56 -1.93
C ILE A 52 3.27 -1.21 -1.28
N ILE A 53 4.04 -0.37 -1.96
CA ILE A 53 4.25 1.05 -1.62
C ILE A 53 3.62 1.89 -2.71
N ALA A 54 2.68 2.76 -2.34
CA ALA A 54 1.87 3.53 -3.27
C ALA A 54 2.15 5.03 -3.18
N ALA A 55 2.16 5.70 -4.34
CA ALA A 55 2.10 7.15 -4.47
C ALA A 55 0.84 7.55 -5.25
N ASP A 56 0.30 8.71 -4.94
CA ASP A 56 -0.85 9.32 -5.62
C ASP A 56 -0.46 10.06 -6.91
N VAL A 57 0.84 10.28 -7.13
CA VAL A 57 1.39 10.98 -8.30
C VAL A 57 2.17 10.05 -9.23
N ASN A 58 2.19 10.40 -10.52
CA ASN A 58 3.04 9.79 -11.53
C ASN A 58 3.89 10.88 -12.20
N PRO A 59 5.23 10.79 -12.15
CA PRO A 59 6.05 9.74 -11.52
C PRO A 59 6.13 9.86 -9.99
N PRO A 60 6.28 8.74 -9.25
CA PRO A 60 6.57 8.77 -7.81
C PRO A 60 7.88 9.48 -7.50
N SER A 61 7.95 10.15 -6.35
CA SER A 61 9.17 10.81 -5.89
C SER A 61 10.33 9.83 -5.67
N LYS A 62 11.57 10.32 -5.77
CA LYS A 62 12.79 9.53 -5.49
C LYS A 62 12.76 8.89 -4.08
N LYS A 63 12.22 9.60 -3.07
CA LYS A 63 12.11 9.08 -1.70
C LYS A 63 11.18 7.88 -1.62
N VAL A 64 10.01 7.95 -2.27
CA VAL A 64 9.04 6.84 -2.28
C VAL A 64 9.62 5.63 -3.01
N LYS A 65 10.28 5.84 -4.16
CA LYS A 65 11.01 4.78 -4.87
C LYS A 65 12.06 4.11 -3.97
N LYS A 66 12.88 4.90 -3.25
CA LYS A 66 13.90 4.39 -2.32
C LYS A 66 13.28 3.52 -1.21
N VAL A 67 12.17 3.96 -0.62
CA VAL A 67 11.46 3.18 0.42
C VAL A 67 10.91 1.87 -0.14
N SER A 68 10.29 1.90 -1.32
CA SER A 68 9.82 0.69 -2.01
C SER A 68 10.94 -0.32 -2.22
N SER A 69 12.07 0.11 -2.78
CA SER A 69 13.24 -0.75 -2.98
C SER A 69 13.82 -1.27 -1.68
N SER A 70 13.93 -0.43 -0.65
CA SER A 70 14.50 -0.80 0.65
C SER A 70 13.65 -1.83 1.41
N LEU A 71 12.33 -1.83 1.19
CA LEU A 71 11.40 -2.80 1.77
C LEU A 71 11.22 -4.05 0.90
N GLY A 72 11.79 -4.08 -0.31
CA GLY A 72 11.48 -5.11 -1.31
C GLY A 72 10.01 -5.10 -1.73
N ALA A 73 9.32 -3.97 -1.58
CA ALA A 73 7.91 -3.80 -1.88
C ALA A 73 7.72 -3.40 -3.34
N LYS A 74 6.58 -3.79 -3.93
CA LYS A 74 6.19 -3.34 -5.27
C LYS A 74 5.77 -1.87 -5.22
N LEU A 75 6.39 -1.06 -6.07
CA LEU A 75 5.98 0.34 -6.22
C LEU A 75 4.70 0.40 -7.07
N TYR A 76 3.69 1.10 -6.56
CA TYR A 76 2.45 1.42 -7.26
C TYR A 76 2.35 2.93 -7.47
N CYS A 77 1.91 3.32 -8.66
CA CYS A 77 1.41 4.65 -8.94
C CYS A 77 0.26 4.56 -9.95
N PRO A 78 -0.68 5.51 -9.94
CA PRO A 78 -1.72 5.57 -10.95
C PRO A 78 -1.15 5.91 -12.33
N LYS A 79 -1.92 5.64 -13.40
CA LYS A 79 -1.54 6.01 -14.77
C LYS A 79 -1.35 7.52 -14.91
N TYR A 80 -2.23 8.30 -14.29
CA TYR A 80 -2.18 9.76 -14.18
C TYR A 80 -2.25 10.15 -12.70
N SER A 81 -1.54 11.22 -12.32
CA SER A 81 -1.59 11.76 -10.95
C SER A 81 -3.03 12.04 -10.53
N LEU A 82 -3.39 11.65 -9.30
CA LEU A 82 -4.73 11.83 -8.78
C LEU A 82 -5.02 13.33 -8.58
N THR A 83 -6.16 13.78 -9.09
CA THR A 83 -6.70 15.11 -8.83
C THR A 83 -7.19 15.22 -7.37
N HIS A 84 -7.34 16.44 -6.87
CA HIS A 84 -7.92 16.68 -5.54
C HIS A 84 -9.30 16.02 -5.38
N LYS A 85 -10.17 16.16 -6.38
CA LYS A 85 -11.51 15.56 -6.38
C LYS A 85 -11.46 14.02 -6.34
N GLU A 86 -10.53 13.40 -7.07
CA GLU A 86 -10.35 11.95 -7.00
C GLU A 86 -9.90 11.49 -5.61
N LYS A 87 -8.99 12.23 -4.97
CA LYS A 87 -8.55 11.93 -3.60
C LYS A 87 -9.73 11.98 -2.63
N GLU A 88 -10.51 13.05 -2.67
CA GLU A 88 -11.72 13.20 -1.83
C GLU A 88 -12.73 12.08 -2.05
N MET A 89 -13.01 11.71 -3.31
CA MET A 89 -13.91 10.59 -3.60
C MET A 89 -13.38 9.25 -3.08
N LEU A 90 -12.06 9.03 -3.13
CA LEU A 90 -11.44 7.81 -2.63
C LEU A 90 -11.49 7.74 -1.10
N THR A 91 -11.29 8.87 -0.42
CA THR A 91 -11.16 8.93 1.03
C THR A 91 -12.44 9.25 1.77
N LYS A 92 -13.55 9.53 1.07
CA LYS A 92 -14.84 9.96 1.65
C LYS A 92 -15.32 9.13 2.86
N LYS A 93 -15.08 7.81 2.87
CA LYS A 93 -15.48 6.91 3.97
C LYS A 93 -14.64 7.04 5.24
N PHE A 94 -13.50 7.72 5.15
CA PHE A 94 -12.52 7.87 6.22
C PHE A 94 -12.33 9.35 6.59
N GLU A 95 -13.23 10.24 6.17
CA GLU A 95 -13.05 11.68 6.30
C GLU A 95 -12.82 12.13 7.75
N GLU A 96 -13.50 11.49 8.70
CA GLU A 96 -13.36 11.75 10.14
C GLU A 96 -12.00 11.34 10.72
N LEU A 97 -11.26 10.46 10.03
CA LEU A 97 -9.93 9.99 10.43
C LEU A 97 -8.80 10.80 9.77
N ILE A 98 -9.12 11.72 8.86
CA ILE A 98 -8.15 12.48 8.09
C ILE A 98 -8.00 13.86 8.71
N SER A 99 -6.80 14.16 9.21
CA SER A 99 -6.53 15.43 9.87
C SER A 99 -6.02 16.50 8.90
N ASN A 100 -5.47 16.11 7.75
CA ASN A 100 -4.91 17.06 6.79
C ASN A 100 -4.81 16.52 5.35
N LYS A 101 -4.48 17.41 4.41
CA LYS A 101 -4.35 17.09 2.97
C LYS A 101 -3.24 16.07 2.64
N HIS A 102 -2.20 15.96 3.47
CA HIS A 102 -1.11 15.00 3.26
C HIS A 102 -1.57 13.59 3.61
N GLU A 103 -2.25 13.44 4.75
CA GLU A 103 -2.93 12.20 5.14
C GLU A 103 -3.96 11.77 4.08
N ARG A 104 -4.76 12.71 3.57
CA ARG A 104 -5.69 12.43 2.45
C ARG A 104 -4.95 11.89 1.22
N SER A 105 -3.82 12.49 0.85
CA SER A 105 -3.04 12.07 -0.32
C SER A 105 -2.42 10.68 -0.13
N ALA A 106 -1.85 10.42 1.05
CA ALA A 106 -1.33 9.10 1.41
C ALA A 106 -2.44 8.03 1.40
N LEU A 107 -3.60 8.32 2.00
CA LEU A 107 -4.73 7.39 2.04
C LEU A 107 -5.34 7.15 0.65
N ALA A 108 -5.47 8.20 -0.17
CA ALA A 108 -5.93 8.05 -1.54
C ALA A 108 -5.00 7.14 -2.35
N ALA A 109 -3.67 7.27 -2.18
CA ALA A 109 -2.68 6.40 -2.83
C ALA A 109 -2.87 4.92 -2.45
N SER A 110 -2.99 4.62 -1.15
CA SER A 110 -3.15 3.24 -0.67
C SER A 110 -4.50 2.63 -1.08
N ILE A 111 -5.60 3.39 -1.01
CA ILE A 111 -6.92 2.95 -1.48
C ILE A 111 -6.90 2.70 -2.98
N LYS A 112 -6.28 3.59 -3.78
CA LYS A 112 -6.18 3.42 -5.23
C LYS A 112 -5.40 2.14 -5.58
N ALA A 113 -4.29 1.89 -4.89
CA ALA A 113 -3.54 0.65 -5.03
C ALA A 113 -4.39 -0.58 -4.66
N TYR A 114 -5.05 -0.57 -3.50
CA TYR A 114 -5.96 -1.65 -3.09
C TYR A 114 -7.03 -1.92 -4.15
N LYS A 115 -7.71 -0.88 -4.65
CA LYS A 115 -8.75 -1.03 -5.69
C LYS A 115 -8.20 -1.67 -6.97
N THR A 116 -6.95 -1.38 -7.36
CA THR A 116 -6.30 -2.05 -8.50
C THR A 116 -6.11 -3.54 -8.26
N TYR A 117 -5.75 -3.95 -7.03
CA TYR A 117 -5.47 -5.36 -6.70
C TYR A 117 -6.66 -6.13 -6.11
N LYS A 118 -7.77 -5.45 -5.78
CA LYS A 118 -8.92 -6.02 -5.06
C LYS A 118 -9.47 -7.30 -5.70
N ASN A 119 -9.69 -7.27 -7.01
CA ASN A 119 -10.23 -8.43 -7.74
C ASN A 119 -9.26 -9.61 -7.72
N PHE A 120 -7.97 -9.33 -7.79
CA PHE A 120 -6.94 -10.37 -7.73
C PHE A 120 -6.86 -10.99 -6.34
N ILE A 121 -6.82 -10.17 -5.30
CA ILE A 121 -6.82 -10.61 -3.89
C ILE A 121 -8.09 -11.44 -3.61
N SER A 122 -9.27 -10.97 -4.03
CA SER A 122 -10.55 -11.66 -3.83
C SER A 122 -10.58 -13.06 -4.45
N ARG A 123 -10.06 -13.21 -5.69
CA ARG A 123 -9.97 -14.52 -6.34
C ARG A 123 -9.07 -15.50 -5.58
N ILE A 124 -7.99 -15.01 -4.97
CA ILE A 124 -7.09 -15.85 -4.17
C ILE A 124 -7.75 -16.25 -2.85
N LYS A 125 -8.43 -15.31 -2.17
CA LYS A 125 -9.17 -15.55 -0.93
C LYS A 125 -10.19 -16.68 -1.05
N GLN A 126 -10.84 -16.80 -2.21
CA GLN A 126 -11.81 -17.88 -2.45
C GLN A 126 -11.18 -19.29 -2.55
N ARG A 127 -9.85 -19.39 -2.63
CA ARG A 127 -9.13 -20.66 -2.83
C ARG A 127 -8.33 -21.11 -1.62
N THR A 128 -7.99 -20.21 -0.69
CA THR A 128 -7.18 -20.55 0.48
C THR A 128 -7.30 -19.49 1.58
N GLU A 129 -7.18 -19.94 2.82
CA GLU A 129 -7.03 -19.07 4.00
C GLU A 129 -5.66 -18.39 4.04
N ASN A 130 -4.63 -18.98 3.43
CA ASN A 130 -3.27 -18.43 3.32
C ASN A 130 -3.11 -17.44 2.16
N TYR A 131 -4.18 -16.70 1.83
CA TYR A 131 -4.24 -15.86 0.63
C TYR A 131 -3.20 -14.75 0.61
N GLU A 132 -2.77 -14.25 1.78
CA GLU A 132 -1.77 -13.17 1.86
C GLU A 132 -0.41 -13.63 1.31
N GLU A 133 -0.01 -14.86 1.63
CA GLU A 133 1.27 -15.44 1.18
C GLU A 133 1.22 -15.81 -0.31
N VAL A 134 0.10 -16.40 -0.76
CA VAL A 134 -0.13 -16.67 -2.19
C VAL A 134 -0.09 -15.37 -3.00
N PHE A 135 -0.78 -14.32 -2.52
CA PHE A 135 -0.82 -13.03 -3.18
C PHE A 135 0.58 -12.40 -3.25
N GLU A 136 1.36 -12.46 -2.17
CA GLU A 136 2.74 -11.97 -2.20
C GLU A 136 3.57 -12.69 -3.28
N LYS A 137 3.56 -14.03 -3.30
CA LYS A 137 4.33 -14.82 -4.29
C LYS A 137 3.95 -14.45 -5.73
N LEU A 138 2.65 -14.34 -6.00
CA LEU A 138 2.15 -13.95 -7.32
C LEU A 138 2.48 -12.49 -7.68
N LEU A 139 2.39 -11.56 -6.72
CA LEU A 139 2.67 -10.15 -6.92
C LEU A 139 4.10 -9.91 -7.42
N PHE A 140 5.04 -10.70 -6.89
CA PHE A 140 6.46 -10.68 -7.22
C PHE A 140 6.86 -11.68 -8.33
N LYS A 141 5.88 -12.31 -9.00
CA LYS A 141 6.11 -13.32 -10.05
C LYS A 141 7.07 -14.44 -9.64
N LYS A 142 7.02 -14.84 -8.37
CA LYS A 142 7.81 -15.98 -7.85
C LYS A 142 7.22 -17.35 -8.25
N VAL A 143 6.02 -17.33 -8.83
CA VAL A 143 5.25 -18.46 -9.34
C VAL A 143 4.51 -17.97 -10.59
N GLU A 144 4.31 -18.85 -11.58
CA GLU A 144 3.74 -18.48 -12.88
C GLU A 144 2.24 -18.21 -12.80
N ASN A 145 1.54 -18.97 -11.95
CA ASN A 145 0.09 -18.93 -11.87
C ASN A 145 -0.44 -19.34 -10.49
N LEU A 146 -1.74 -19.11 -10.28
CA LEU A 146 -2.41 -19.41 -9.01
C LEU A 146 -2.36 -20.90 -8.63
N LYS A 147 -2.40 -21.81 -9.62
CA LYS A 147 -2.36 -23.26 -9.35
C LYS A 147 -1.03 -23.68 -8.76
N GLU A 148 0.06 -23.15 -9.29
CA GLU A 148 1.41 -23.37 -8.74
C GLU A 148 1.56 -22.73 -7.36
N ALA A 149 1.08 -21.50 -7.19
CA ALA A 149 1.15 -20.79 -5.92
C ALA A 149 0.48 -21.55 -4.77
N LEU A 150 -0.66 -22.20 -5.04
CA LEU A 150 -1.39 -23.00 -4.05
C LEU A 150 -0.63 -24.27 -3.66
N LYS A 151 0.05 -24.94 -4.60
CA LYS A 151 0.85 -26.16 -4.33
C LYS A 151 2.07 -25.91 -3.44
N VAL A 152 2.64 -24.70 -3.51
CA VAL A 152 3.81 -24.32 -2.70
C VAL A 152 3.44 -24.07 -1.23
N ILE A 153 2.15 -23.88 -0.95
CA ILE A 153 1.64 -23.48 0.39
C ILE A 153 0.79 -24.59 1.03
N SER A 154 0.35 -25.59 0.26
CA SER A 154 -0.21 -26.85 0.76
C SER A 154 0.87 -27.77 1.31
#